data_AF-A0AAW1L3V2-F1
#
_entry.id   AF-A0AAW1L3V2-F1
#
_cell.length_a   1.000
_cell.length_b   1.000
_cell.length_c   1.000
_cell.angle_alpha   90.00
_cell.angle_beta   90.00
_cell.angle_gamma   90.00
#
_symmetry.space_group_name_H-M   'P 1'
#
loop_
_entity.id
_entity.type
_entity.pdbx_description
1 polymer ?
#
loop_
_entity_poly.entity_id
_entity_poly.type
_entity_poly.pdbx_seq_one_letter_code
_entity_poly.pdbx_strand_id
1 'polypeptide(L)'
;MAKRERCSKRKIEAMINFIEQHKELIHPGEFPEWEQLKTELNNMEGPTRSIRQWKNVLNDLKTKARRKAHILKCELNKTGGGPNAGKPLTAIENRLLALLDKVTIEGLDEIPELGLQSEDVPVVSQIATAVEVQEVLLLHNEPIACASSNTGHSYGDIQVLIQSNNNIATSNNNIARAISKLANVLGKK
;
A
#
# COMPACT_ATOMS: atom_id res chain seq x y z
N MET A 1 23.38 -24.29 10.84
CA MET A 1 22.76 -24.06 9.51
C MET A 1 23.84 -23.54 8.57
N ALA A 2 24.04 -24.16 7.40
CA ALA A 2 25.07 -23.71 6.46
C ALA A 2 24.73 -22.31 5.90
N LYS A 3 25.71 -21.41 5.89
CA LYS A 3 25.57 -20.05 5.34
C LYS A 3 25.34 -20.16 3.82
N ARG A 4 24.16 -19.77 3.34
CA ARG A 4 23.86 -19.76 1.90
C ARG A 4 24.73 -18.71 1.22
N GLU A 5 25.63 -19.16 0.35
CA GLU A 5 26.49 -18.26 -0.40
C GLU A 5 25.68 -17.49 -1.45
N ARG A 6 25.91 -16.18 -1.53
CA ARG A 6 25.18 -15.30 -2.46
C ARG A 6 25.67 -15.58 -3.88
N CYS A 7 24.75 -15.77 -4.82
CA CYS A 7 25.12 -15.90 -6.23
C CYS A 7 25.73 -14.56 -6.72
N SER A 8 26.83 -14.63 -7.47
CA SER A 8 27.49 -13.46 -8.04
C SER A 8 26.56 -12.74 -9.02
N LYS A 9 26.60 -11.40 -9.05
CA LYS A 9 25.78 -10.57 -9.96
C LYS A 9 26.00 -10.98 -11.43
N ARG A 10 27.25 -11.28 -11.81
CA ARG A 10 27.63 -11.69 -13.17
C ARG A 10 26.95 -13.00 -13.58
N LYS A 11 26.88 -13.99 -12.68
CA LYS A 11 26.17 -15.26 -12.94
C LYS A 11 24.66 -15.05 -13.09
N ILE A 12 24.07 -14.15 -12.28
CA ILE A 12 22.64 -13.82 -12.38
C ILE A 12 22.32 -13.17 -13.73
N GLU A 13 23.16 -12.25 -14.18
CA GLU A 13 22.98 -11.57 -15.47
C GLU A 13 23.11 -12.53 -16.65
N ALA A 14 24.14 -13.38 -16.65
CA ALA A 14 24.29 -14.44 -17.65
C ALA A 14 23.09 -15.40 -17.66
N MET A 15 22.61 -15.80 -16.49
CA MET A 15 21.43 -16.66 -16.37
C MET A 15 20.20 -16.03 -17.01
N ILE A 16 19.98 -14.73 -16.79
CA ILE A 16 18.82 -14.04 -17.35
C ILE A 16 18.96 -13.85 -18.85
N ASN A 17 20.16 -13.53 -19.36
CA ASN A 17 20.41 -13.48 -20.81
C ASN A 17 20.07 -14.82 -21.49
N PHE A 18 20.46 -15.95 -20.87
CA PHE A 18 20.17 -17.27 -21.41
C PHE A 18 18.67 -17.59 -21.41
N ILE A 19 17.96 -17.24 -20.33
CA ILE A 19 16.50 -17.46 -20.23
C ILE A 19 15.72 -16.57 -21.21
N GLU A 20 16.22 -15.37 -21.52
CA GLU A 20 15.60 -14.54 -22.58
C GLU A 20 15.66 -15.20 -23.96
N GLN A 21 16.72 -15.95 -24.24
CA GLN A 21 16.86 -16.74 -25.46
C GLN A 21 16.01 -18.02 -25.43
N HIS A 22 15.86 -18.62 -24.24
CA HIS A 22 15.11 -19.86 -24.01
C HIS A 22 13.93 -19.64 -23.06
N LYS A 23 12.88 -18.97 -23.54
CA LYS A 23 11.72 -18.57 -22.72
C LYS A 23 10.98 -19.75 -22.09
N GLU A 24 11.07 -20.94 -22.67
CA GLU A 24 10.47 -22.17 -22.14
C GLU A 24 10.94 -22.48 -20.70
N LEU A 25 12.18 -22.08 -20.37
CA LEU A 25 12.78 -22.29 -19.03
C LEU A 25 12.12 -21.47 -17.92
N ILE A 26 11.31 -20.47 -18.25
CA ILE A 26 10.52 -19.72 -17.26
C ILE A 26 9.49 -20.64 -16.59
N HIS A 27 8.92 -21.55 -17.37
CA HIS A 27 7.86 -22.47 -16.95
C HIS A 27 8.44 -23.66 -16.18
N PRO A 28 7.67 -24.23 -15.24
CA PRO A 28 8.09 -25.45 -14.54
C PRO A 28 8.17 -26.60 -15.54
N GLY A 29 9.35 -27.18 -15.70
CA GLY A 29 9.59 -28.30 -16.61
C GLY A 29 11.01 -28.84 -16.54
N GLU A 30 11.21 -29.99 -17.18
CA GLU A 30 12.53 -30.57 -17.41
C GLU A 30 12.90 -30.33 -18.88
N PHE A 31 13.83 -29.40 -19.08
CA PHE A 31 14.30 -28.95 -20.39
C PHE A 31 15.79 -29.25 -20.52
N PRO A 32 16.27 -29.81 -21.65
CA PRO A 32 17.68 -30.15 -21.83
C PRO A 32 18.62 -28.93 -21.74
N GLU A 33 18.12 -27.74 -22.05
CA GLU A 33 18.85 -26.47 -22.01
C GLU A 33 19.31 -26.11 -20.58
N TRP A 34 18.71 -26.69 -19.54
CA TRP A 34 19.20 -26.53 -18.16
C TRP A 34 20.61 -27.10 -17.96
N GLU A 35 21.01 -28.14 -18.69
CA GLU A 35 22.38 -28.67 -18.62
C GLU A 35 23.39 -27.72 -19.28
N GLN A 36 23.00 -27.09 -20.40
CA GLN A 36 23.81 -26.08 -21.07
C GLN A 36 24.01 -24.87 -20.15
N LEU A 37 22.91 -24.34 -19.61
CA LEU A 37 22.95 -23.22 -18.66
C LEU A 37 23.80 -23.53 -17.43
N LYS A 38 23.64 -24.72 -16.84
CA LYS A 38 24.45 -25.14 -15.68
C LYS A 38 25.93 -25.14 -16.02
N THR A 39 26.30 -25.68 -17.18
CA THR A 39 27.70 -25.75 -17.63
C THR A 39 28.28 -24.36 -17.80
N GLU A 40 27.57 -23.47 -18.50
CA GLU A 40 27.98 -22.08 -18.71
C GLU A 40 28.16 -21.33 -17.38
N LEU A 41 27.20 -21.41 -16.46
CA LEU A 41 27.25 -20.72 -15.16
C LEU A 41 28.30 -21.29 -14.20
N ASN A 42 28.56 -22.60 -14.27
CA ASN A 42 29.57 -23.25 -13.43
C ASN A 42 31.00 -22.99 -13.93
N ASN A 43 31.17 -22.74 -15.23
CA ASN A 43 32.46 -22.32 -15.80
C ASN A 43 32.85 -20.88 -15.42
N MET A 44 31.88 -20.06 -14.99
CA MET A 44 32.15 -18.72 -14.45
C MET A 44 32.67 -18.77 -13.00
N GLU A 45 33.49 -17.78 -12.64
CA GLU A 45 34.02 -17.62 -11.28
C GLU A 45 32.93 -17.59 -10.19
N GLY A 46 33.16 -18.32 -9.10
CA GLY A 46 32.27 -18.40 -7.95
C GLY A 46 31.69 -19.80 -7.73
N PRO A 47 30.66 -19.95 -6.86
CA PRO A 47 30.18 -21.26 -6.46
C PRO A 47 29.55 -22.00 -7.64
N THR A 48 29.85 -23.30 -7.73
CA THR A 48 29.20 -24.23 -8.64
C THR A 48 27.91 -24.74 -8.02
N ARG A 49 26.90 -24.97 -8.86
CA ARG A 49 25.57 -25.39 -8.43
C ARG A 49 25.02 -26.49 -9.34
N SER A 50 24.15 -27.32 -8.78
CA SER A 50 23.36 -28.29 -9.55
C SER A 50 22.19 -27.60 -10.26
N ILE A 51 21.58 -28.27 -11.25
CA ILE A 51 20.38 -27.76 -11.94
C ILE A 51 19.29 -27.39 -10.95
N ARG A 52 19.01 -28.27 -9.98
CA ARG A 52 18.00 -28.02 -8.94
C ARG A 52 18.28 -26.73 -8.18
N GLN A 53 19.55 -26.48 -7.85
CA GLN A 53 19.95 -25.24 -7.17
C GLN A 53 19.80 -24.02 -8.09
N TRP A 54 20.11 -24.13 -9.38
CA TRP A 54 19.87 -23.05 -10.36
C TRP A 54 18.39 -22.74 -10.55
N LYS A 55 17.52 -23.76 -10.65
CA LYS A 55 16.05 -23.61 -10.66
C LYS A 55 15.57 -22.87 -9.40
N ASN A 56 16.12 -23.20 -8.22
CA ASN A 56 15.80 -22.49 -6.98
C ASN A 56 16.27 -21.02 -7.01
N VAL A 57 17.46 -20.74 -7.54
CA VAL A 57 17.95 -19.36 -7.71
C VAL A 57 17.01 -18.57 -8.61
N LEU A 58 16.58 -19.15 -9.74
CA LEU A 58 15.60 -18.50 -10.62
C LEU A 58 14.27 -18.23 -9.90
N ASN A 59 13.76 -19.20 -9.15
CA ASN A 59 12.52 -19.02 -8.36
C ASN A 59 12.66 -17.91 -7.30
N ASP A 60 13.78 -17.84 -6.59
CA ASP A 60 14.06 -16.76 -5.66
C ASP A 60 14.09 -15.39 -6.35
N LEU A 61 14.70 -15.30 -7.54
CA LEU A 61 14.72 -14.06 -8.33
C LEU A 61 13.33 -13.64 -8.79
N LYS A 62 12.53 -14.57 -9.32
CA LYS A 62 11.13 -14.33 -9.70
C LYS A 62 10.34 -13.79 -8.52
N THR A 63 10.46 -14.43 -7.36
CA THR A 63 9.73 -14.05 -6.15
C THR A 63 10.14 -12.67 -5.66
N LYS A 64 11.44 -12.36 -5.64
CA LYS A 64 11.95 -11.04 -5.24
C LYS A 64 11.52 -9.94 -6.20
N ALA A 65 11.59 -10.18 -7.50
CA ALA A 65 11.18 -9.23 -8.52
C ALA A 65 9.67 -8.93 -8.42
N ARG A 66 8.82 -9.96 -8.29
CA ARG A 66 7.37 -9.80 -8.09
C ARG A 66 7.05 -9.00 -6.84
N ARG A 67 7.65 -9.38 -5.70
CA ARG A 67 7.43 -8.68 -4.43
C ARG A 67 7.78 -7.20 -4.53
N LYS A 68 8.90 -6.89 -5.19
CA LYS A 68 9.36 -5.51 -5.37
C LYS A 68 8.44 -4.72 -6.30
N ALA A 69 8.01 -5.32 -7.42
CA ALA A 69 7.03 -4.71 -8.33
C ALA A 69 5.70 -4.43 -7.63
N HIS A 70 5.21 -5.38 -6.84
CA HIS A 70 3.99 -5.24 -6.06
C HIS A 70 4.09 -4.10 -5.03
N ILE A 71 5.18 -4.04 -4.26
CA ILE A 71 5.39 -2.94 -3.29
C ILE A 71 5.37 -1.59 -4.00
N LEU A 72 6.05 -1.46 -5.14
CA LEU A 72 6.05 -0.23 -5.94
C LEU A 72 4.66 0.15 -6.45
N LYS A 73 3.86 -0.83 -6.91
CA LYS A 73 2.46 -0.61 -7.31
C LYS A 73 1.63 -0.09 -6.13
N CYS A 74 1.75 -0.74 -4.97
CA CYS A 74 1.05 -0.32 -3.76
C CYS A 74 1.45 1.09 -3.33
N GLU A 75 2.74 1.45 -3.41
CA GLU A 75 3.20 2.80 -3.08
C GLU A 75 2.75 3.85 -4.08
N LEU A 76 2.66 3.52 -5.37
CA LEU A 76 2.11 4.39 -6.40
C LEU A 76 0.61 4.67 -6.17
N ASN A 77 -0.12 3.68 -5.66
CA ASN A 77 -1.55 3.80 -5.35
C ASN A 77 -1.85 4.45 -3.99
N LYS A 78 -0.83 4.76 -3.17
CA LYS A 78 -1.06 5.42 -1.87
C LYS A 78 -1.46 6.87 -2.10
N THR A 79 -2.71 7.19 -1.80
CA THR A 79 -3.24 8.57 -1.78
C THR A 79 -2.97 9.20 -0.41
N GLY A 80 -1.74 9.63 -0.20
CA GLY A 80 -1.35 10.45 0.93
C GLY A 80 -0.03 11.07 0.54
N GLY A 81 0.06 12.40 0.51
CA GLY A 81 1.15 13.19 -0.11
C GLY A 81 2.56 13.02 0.48
N GLY A 82 2.87 11.89 1.11
CA GLY A 82 4.21 11.48 1.48
C GLY A 82 5.02 10.97 0.29
N PRO A 83 6.36 11.01 0.39
CA PRO A 83 7.24 10.56 -0.68
C PRO A 83 7.09 9.05 -0.94
N ASN A 84 7.18 8.65 -2.21
CA ASN A 84 7.25 7.24 -2.58
C ASN A 84 8.55 6.64 -2.01
N ALA A 85 8.43 5.73 -1.04
CA ALA A 85 9.56 5.08 -0.38
C ALA A 85 10.12 3.88 -1.16
N GLY A 86 9.52 3.57 -2.32
CA GLY A 86 9.84 2.42 -3.13
C GLY A 86 11.18 2.50 -3.82
N LYS A 87 11.99 1.46 -3.63
CA LYS A 87 13.22 1.31 -4.43
C LYS A 87 12.86 0.89 -5.85
N PRO A 88 13.30 1.62 -6.89
CA PRO A 88 12.99 1.27 -8.28
C PRO A 88 13.55 -0.10 -8.63
N LEU A 89 12.88 -0.79 -9.58
CA LEU A 89 13.38 -2.04 -10.13
C LEU A 89 14.71 -1.82 -10.86
N THR A 90 15.60 -2.78 -10.70
CA THR A 90 16.84 -2.83 -11.48
C THR A 90 16.54 -3.30 -12.90
N ALA A 91 17.42 -2.98 -13.85
CA ALA A 91 17.27 -3.41 -15.25
C ALA A 91 17.09 -4.94 -15.38
N ILE A 92 17.81 -5.71 -14.55
CA ILE A 92 17.72 -7.17 -14.50
C ILE A 92 16.34 -7.64 -14.01
N GLU A 93 15.79 -6.99 -12.97
CA GLU A 93 14.47 -7.33 -12.45
C GLU A 93 13.36 -6.98 -13.46
N ASN A 94 13.46 -5.84 -14.16
CA ASN A 94 12.52 -5.47 -15.22
C ASN A 94 12.51 -6.48 -16.36
N ARG A 95 13.70 -6.90 -16.82
CA ARG A 95 13.85 -7.95 -17.85
C ARG A 95 13.21 -9.26 -17.43
N LEU A 96 13.46 -9.70 -16.20
CA LEU A 96 12.87 -10.92 -15.66
C LEU A 96 11.33 -10.83 -15.55
N LEU A 97 10.78 -9.67 -15.18
CA LEU A 97 9.34 -9.48 -15.12
C LEU A 97 8.70 -9.43 -16.51
N ALA A 98 9.38 -8.88 -17.51
CA ALA A 98 8.89 -8.86 -18.89
C ALA A 98 8.80 -10.28 -19.50
N LEU A 99 9.57 -11.24 -18.99
CA LEU A 99 9.49 -12.65 -19.35
C LEU A 99 8.35 -13.39 -18.63
N LEU A 100 7.80 -12.81 -17.56
CA LEU A 100 6.69 -13.39 -16.83
C LEU A 100 5.38 -12.82 -17.37
N ASP A 101 4.36 -13.65 -17.48
CA ASP A 101 3.04 -13.17 -17.88
C ASP A 101 2.53 -12.11 -16.89
N LYS A 102 2.01 -11.01 -17.44
CA LYS A 102 1.48 -9.86 -16.68
C LYS A 102 0.45 -10.28 -15.62
N VAL A 103 -0.37 -11.28 -15.95
CA VAL A 103 -1.35 -11.93 -15.05
C VAL A 103 -0.70 -12.44 -13.76
N THR A 104 0.53 -12.94 -13.84
CA THR A 104 1.25 -13.48 -12.66
C THR A 104 1.68 -12.37 -11.70
N ILE A 105 1.74 -11.12 -12.16
CA ILE A 105 2.20 -9.97 -11.39
C ILE A 105 1.02 -9.15 -10.89
N GLU A 106 0.03 -8.92 -11.74
CA GLU A 106 -1.10 -8.02 -11.46
C GLU A 106 -2.34 -8.73 -10.93
N GLY A 107 -2.44 -10.05 -11.11
CA GLY A 107 -3.67 -10.79 -10.88
C GLY A 107 -4.53 -10.89 -12.15
N LEU A 108 -5.68 -11.55 -12.04
CA LEU A 108 -6.71 -11.54 -13.09
C LEU A 108 -7.67 -10.40 -12.78
N ASP A 109 -7.71 -9.37 -13.64
CA ASP A 109 -8.62 -8.23 -13.47
C ASP A 109 -10.10 -8.64 -13.50
N GLU A 110 -10.42 -9.77 -14.17
CA GLU A 110 -11.78 -10.28 -14.30
C GLU A 110 -12.33 -10.94 -13.03
N ILE A 111 -11.48 -11.27 -12.05
CA ILE A 111 -11.93 -11.88 -10.79
C ILE A 111 -12.04 -10.76 -9.76
N PRO A 112 -13.26 -10.26 -9.46
CA PRO A 112 -13.44 -9.27 -8.41
C PRO A 112 -12.95 -9.87 -7.08
N GLU A 113 -12.03 -9.16 -6.42
CA GLU A 113 -11.58 -9.56 -5.08
C GLU A 113 -12.78 -9.55 -4.14
N LEU A 114 -12.93 -10.61 -3.33
CA LEU A 114 -14.02 -10.77 -2.35
C LEU A 114 -13.84 -9.84 -1.11
N GLY A 115 -13.29 -8.65 -1.32
CA GLY A 115 -13.20 -7.57 -0.35
C GLY A 115 -14.37 -6.59 -0.50
N LEU A 116 -14.51 -5.66 0.45
CA LEU A 116 -15.41 -4.52 0.31
C LEU A 116 -15.04 -3.79 -0.99
N GLN A 117 -15.93 -3.87 -1.98
CA GLN A 117 -15.73 -3.20 -3.25
C GLN A 117 -15.74 -1.70 -2.98
N SER A 118 -14.60 -1.03 -3.16
CA SER A 118 -14.61 0.40 -3.37
C SER A 118 -15.16 0.59 -4.77
N GLU A 119 -16.47 0.83 -4.89
CA GLU A 119 -17.01 1.30 -6.14
C GLU A 119 -16.32 2.63 -6.47
N ASP A 120 -15.57 2.67 -7.57
CA ASP A 120 -15.12 3.91 -8.18
C ASP A 120 -16.36 4.61 -8.74
N VAL A 121 -17.07 5.32 -7.87
CA VAL A 121 -18.20 6.13 -8.30
C VAL A 121 -17.62 7.36 -8.99
N PRO A 122 -17.98 7.66 -10.25
CA PRO A 122 -17.55 8.88 -10.90
C PRO A 122 -18.01 10.08 -10.07
N VAL A 123 -17.02 10.80 -9.52
CA VAL A 123 -17.15 11.93 -8.56
C VAL A 123 -18.16 13.00 -9.00
N VAL A 124 -18.48 13.07 -10.30
CA VAL A 124 -19.32 14.12 -10.88
C VAL A 124 -20.83 13.92 -10.60
N SER A 125 -21.33 12.70 -10.41
CA SER A 125 -22.78 12.51 -10.17
C SER A 125 -23.20 12.67 -8.70
N GLN A 126 -22.27 12.56 -7.75
CA GLN A 126 -22.58 12.62 -6.31
C GLN A 126 -22.76 14.04 -5.77
N ILE A 127 -22.28 15.07 -6.47
CA ILE A 127 -22.43 16.47 -6.03
C ILE A 127 -23.91 16.89 -6.07
N ALA A 128 -24.68 16.39 -7.04
CA ALA A 128 -26.11 16.71 -7.16
C ALA A 128 -26.94 16.13 -6.01
N THR A 129 -26.64 14.89 -5.59
CA THR A 129 -27.36 14.22 -4.50
C THR A 129 -26.92 14.72 -3.11
N ALA A 130 -25.66 15.13 -2.94
CA ALA A 130 -25.15 15.66 -1.67
C ALA A 130 -25.79 16.99 -1.26
N VAL A 131 -26.24 17.81 -2.23
CA VAL A 131 -26.95 19.08 -1.95
C VAL A 131 -28.31 18.83 -1.30
N GLU A 132 -29.00 17.75 -1.68
CA GLU A 132 -30.33 17.40 -1.14
C GLU A 132 -30.23 16.75 0.27
N VAL A 133 -29.15 16.02 0.54
CA VAL A 133 -28.92 15.38 1.87
C VAL A 133 -28.45 16.39 2.92
N GLN A 134 -27.79 17.48 2.52
CA GLN A 134 -27.34 18.55 3.43
C GLN A 134 -28.53 19.26 4.10
N GLU A 135 -29.68 19.35 3.42
CA GLU A 135 -30.90 19.97 3.96
C GLU A 135 -31.60 19.08 5.01
N VAL A 136 -31.47 17.75 4.89
CA VAL A 136 -32.07 16.79 5.83
C VAL A 136 -31.23 16.62 7.11
N LEU A 137 -29.90 16.74 7.02
CA LEU A 137 -28.99 16.53 8.16
C LEU A 137 -29.02 17.68 9.20
N LEU A 138 -29.54 18.86 8.84
CA LEU A 138 -29.69 19.98 9.77
C LEU A 138 -30.84 19.81 10.78
N LEU A 139 -31.73 18.82 10.59
CA LEU A 139 -32.91 18.62 11.43
C LEU A 139 -32.73 17.61 12.58
N HIS A 140 -31.68 16.79 12.59
CA HIS A 140 -31.53 15.68 13.57
C HIS A 140 -30.17 15.66 14.28
N ASN A 141 -29.68 16.82 14.69
CA ASN A 141 -28.56 16.91 15.64
C ASN A 141 -29.03 16.54 17.06
N GLU A 142 -29.27 15.25 17.28
CA GLU A 142 -29.33 14.68 18.63
C GLU A 142 -27.89 14.58 19.17
N PRO A 143 -27.59 15.10 20.37
CA PRO A 143 -26.26 15.07 20.94
C PRO A 143 -25.83 13.62 21.24
N ILE A 144 -24.73 13.17 20.64
CA ILE A 144 -24.15 11.85 20.94
C ILE A 144 -23.57 11.87 22.35
N ALA A 145 -24.31 11.30 23.29
CA ALA A 145 -23.80 10.95 24.60
C ALA A 145 -22.74 9.84 24.48
N CYS A 146 -21.48 10.24 24.68
CA CYS A 146 -20.34 9.43 25.13
C CYS A 146 -20.36 7.92 24.86
N ALA A 147 -19.73 7.50 23.75
CA ALA A 147 -19.18 6.15 23.62
C ALA A 147 -17.66 6.22 23.76
N SER A 148 -17.16 5.91 24.95
CA SER A 148 -15.75 5.62 25.20
C SER A 148 -15.36 4.33 24.48
N SER A 149 -14.32 4.35 23.63
CA SER A 149 -13.16 3.44 23.73
C SER A 149 -12.20 3.53 22.52
N ASN A 150 -10.93 3.76 22.86
CA ASN A 150 -9.70 3.26 22.21
C ASN A 150 -9.31 3.68 20.78
N THR A 151 -8.44 4.70 20.71
CA THR A 151 -7.23 4.63 19.86
C THR A 151 -6.05 5.22 20.65
N GLY A 152 -5.08 4.38 20.99
CA GLY A 152 -3.91 4.77 21.75
C GLY A 152 -2.93 5.59 20.92
N HIS A 153 -2.94 6.91 21.10
CA HIS A 153 -1.78 7.82 21.06
C HIS A 153 -2.09 8.96 22.05
N SER A 154 -1.19 9.19 23.02
CA SER A 154 -1.23 10.24 24.06
C SER A 154 -2.62 10.57 24.63
N TYR A 155 -3.13 9.72 25.53
CA TYR A 155 -4.34 10.01 26.32
C TYR A 155 -4.28 11.38 27.03
N GLY A 156 -3.08 11.93 27.27
CA GLY A 156 -2.89 13.25 27.87
C GLY A 156 -3.39 14.39 26.98
N ASP A 157 -3.05 14.39 25.69
CA ASP A 157 -3.35 15.52 24.81
C ASP A 157 -4.84 15.62 24.46
N ILE A 158 -5.50 14.47 24.30
CA ILE A 158 -6.95 14.41 24.05
C ILE A 158 -7.74 14.89 25.27
N GLN A 159 -7.32 14.52 26.49
CA GLN A 159 -7.98 14.99 27.72
C GLN A 159 -7.80 16.50 27.92
N VAL A 160 -6.62 17.04 27.57
CA VAL A 160 -6.38 18.49 27.60
C VAL A 160 -7.29 19.23 26.62
N LEU A 161 -7.50 18.70 25.41
CA LEU A 161 -8.41 19.29 24.43
C LEU A 161 -9.88 19.22 24.88
N ILE A 162 -10.31 18.09 25.46
CA ILE A 162 -11.67 17.94 26.02
C ILE A 162 -11.88 18.97 27.15
N GLN A 163 -10.92 19.09 28.06
CA GLN A 163 -11.00 20.06 29.16
C GLN A 163 -11.03 21.50 28.66
N SER A 164 -10.20 21.82 27.66
CA SER A 164 -10.18 23.15 27.03
C SER A 164 -11.54 23.49 26.40
N ASN A 165 -12.14 22.55 25.67
CA ASN A 165 -13.46 22.73 25.05
C ASN A 165 -14.57 22.94 26.10
N ASN A 166 -14.54 22.20 27.20
CA ASN A 166 -15.49 22.38 28.30
C ASN A 166 -15.36 23.76 28.97
N ASN A 167 -14.13 24.25 29.12
CA ASN A 167 -13.87 25.59 29.65
C ASN A 167 -14.41 26.68 28.71
N ILE A 168 -14.23 26.53 27.39
CA ILE A 168 -14.78 27.45 26.37
C ILE A 168 -16.30 27.48 26.42
N ALA A 169 -16.96 26.32 26.50
CA ALA A 169 -18.41 26.23 26.59
C ALA A 169 -18.95 26.96 27.84
N THR A 170 -18.27 26.79 28.98
CA THR A 170 -18.62 27.48 30.23
C THR A 170 -18.46 29.00 30.09
N SER A 171 -17.37 29.44 29.47
CA SER A 171 -17.12 30.86 29.19
C SER A 171 -18.22 31.47 28.30
N ASN A 172 -18.58 30.79 27.20
CA ASN A 172 -19.61 31.24 26.27
C ASN A 172 -20.98 31.36 26.96
N ASN A 173 -21.34 30.39 27.82
CA ASN A 173 -22.57 30.46 28.60
C ASN A 173 -22.59 31.64 29.57
N ASN A 174 -21.43 31.97 30.18
CA ASN A 174 -21.31 33.12 31.06
C ASN A 174 -21.40 34.45 30.30
N ILE A 175 -20.78 34.54 29.12
CA ILE A 175 -20.89 35.69 28.21
C ILE A 175 -22.33 35.88 27.78
N ALA A 176 -23.01 34.81 27.32
CA ALA A 176 -24.41 34.87 26.92
C ALA A 176 -25.29 35.37 28.07
N ARG A 177 -25.08 34.87 29.29
CA ARG A 177 -25.80 35.33 30.49
C ARG A 177 -25.52 36.81 30.81
N ALA A 178 -24.28 37.26 30.66
CA ALA A 178 -23.90 38.66 30.88
C ALA A 178 -24.53 39.59 29.83
N ILE A 179 -24.53 39.18 28.56
CA ILE A 179 -25.21 39.89 27.47
C ILE A 179 -26.71 40.00 27.75
N SER A 180 -27.37 38.91 28.15
CA SER A 180 -28.79 38.94 28.50
C SER A 180 -29.08 39.86 29.70
N LYS A 181 -28.21 39.87 30.72
CA LYS A 181 -28.33 40.80 31.85
C LYS A 181 -28.18 42.25 31.41
N LEU A 182 -27.19 42.56 30.57
CA LEU A 182 -26.99 43.91 30.05
C LEU A 182 -28.15 44.35 29.15
N ALA A 183 -28.64 43.47 28.28
CA ALA A 183 -29.82 43.74 27.44
C ALA A 183 -31.05 44.05 28.29
N ASN A 184 -31.28 43.32 29.38
CA ASN A 184 -32.38 43.59 30.32
C ASN A 184 -32.21 44.90 31.11
N VAL A 185 -30.98 45.34 31.36
CA VAL A 185 -30.70 46.63 32.02
C VAL A 185 -30.86 47.79 31.05
N LEU A 186 -30.46 47.60 29.79
CA LEU A 186 -30.57 48.61 28.72
C LEU A 186 -31.99 48.75 28.17
N GLY A 187 -32.80 47.69 28.19
CA GLY A 187 -34.22 47.69 27.81
C GLY A 187 -35.18 48.17 28.91
N LYS A 188 -34.66 48.62 30.06
CA LYS A 188 -35.44 49.22 31.17
C LYS A 188 -35.22 50.74 31.27
N LYS A 189 -34.96 51.42 30.15
CA LYS A 189 -35.02 52.90 30.05
C LYS A 189 -36.19 53.32 29.20
#